data_AF-A0A2M8MY62-F1
#
_entry.id   AF-A0A2M8MY62-F1
#
_cell.length_a   1.000
_cell.length_b   1.000
_cell.length_c   1.000
_cell.angle_alpha   90.00
_cell.angle_beta   90.00
_cell.angle_gamma   90.00
#
_symmetry.space_group_name_H-M   'P 1'
#
loop_
_entity.id
_entity.type
_entity.pdbx_description
1 polymer ?
#
loop_
_entity_poly.entity_id
_entity_poly.type
_entity_poly.pdbx_seq_one_letter_code
_entity_poly.pdbx_strand_id
1 'polypeptide(L)'
;MYSATVPVFRHYLAQMAGIVEKAGRGAMTAQIADSFSASQHFATAAGFSLRVACPLAGRAVPDLPAALAPRMAVARATLGAMKPAEFEGAADRVIHHRAGFADLEQPAQDFLFLYGLPNFFFHVTMGYAALRAAGVPLGKADFDGLHAYPPDFHFEGPHTRK
;
A
#
# COMPACT_ATOMS: atom_id res chain seq x y z
N MET A 1 6.53 -17.19 -3.91
CA MET A 1 6.27 -16.11 -2.93
C MET A 1 6.76 -14.75 -3.42
N TYR A 2 8.02 -14.59 -3.86
CA TYR A 2 8.55 -13.30 -4.35
C TYR A 2 7.63 -12.56 -5.32
N SER A 3 7.18 -13.22 -6.40
CA SER A 3 6.36 -12.64 -7.47
C SER A 3 5.02 -12.07 -6.98
N ALA A 4 4.42 -12.68 -5.97
CA ALA A 4 3.17 -12.24 -5.36
C ALA A 4 3.36 -11.17 -4.28
N THR A 5 4.61 -10.76 -3.99
CA THR A 5 4.94 -9.85 -2.90
C THR A 5 5.75 -8.64 -3.39
N VAL A 6 7.04 -8.82 -3.70
CA VAL A 6 7.97 -7.71 -3.94
C VAL A 6 7.58 -6.89 -5.17
N PRO A 7 7.30 -7.49 -6.35
CA PRO A 7 6.86 -6.72 -7.52
C PRO A 7 5.54 -5.98 -7.26
N VAL A 8 4.59 -6.62 -6.57
CA VAL A 8 3.29 -6.02 -6.24
C VAL A 8 3.46 -4.78 -5.37
N PHE A 9 4.20 -4.89 -4.26
CA PHE A 9 4.44 -3.74 -3.39
C PHE A 9 5.23 -2.63 -4.07
N ARG A 10 6.25 -2.96 -4.87
CA ARG A 10 7.03 -1.96 -5.60
C ARG A 10 6.18 -1.19 -6.60
N HIS A 11 5.30 -1.88 -7.32
CA HIS A 11 4.35 -1.27 -8.25
C HIS A 11 3.46 -0.24 -7.54
N TYR A 12 2.75 -0.66 -6.50
CA TYR A 12 1.81 0.23 -5.82
C TYR A 12 2.50 1.33 -4.98
N LEU A 13 3.72 1.11 -4.48
CA LEU A 13 4.51 2.20 -3.87
C LEU A 13 4.93 3.27 -4.89
N ALA A 14 5.18 2.89 -6.15
CA ALA A 14 5.44 3.85 -7.22
C ALA A 14 4.17 4.66 -7.55
N GLN A 15 3.01 3.99 -7.64
CA GLN A 15 1.72 4.66 -7.82
C GLN A 15 1.41 5.62 -6.67
N MET A 16 1.63 5.21 -5.42
CA MET A 16 1.49 6.09 -4.25
C MET A 16 2.39 7.33 -4.34
N ALA A 17 3.63 7.20 -4.83
CA ALA A 17 4.52 8.33 -4.99
C ALA A 17 3.96 9.36 -5.98
N GLY A 18 3.41 8.90 -7.12
CA GLY A 18 2.73 9.76 -8.09
C GLY A 18 1.47 10.43 -7.51
N ILE A 19 0.68 9.70 -6.72
CA ILE A 19 -0.49 10.27 -6.02
C ILE A 19 -0.06 11.37 -5.04
N VAL A 20 0.97 11.14 -4.24
CA VAL A 20 1.48 12.12 -3.26
C VAL A 20 1.99 13.39 -3.96
N GLU A 21 2.69 13.23 -5.08
CA GLU A 21 3.15 14.36 -5.89
C GLU A 21 1.97 15.17 -6.45
N LYS A 22 1.01 14.48 -7.07
CA LYS A 22 -0.19 15.09 -7.66
C LYS A 22 -1.10 15.77 -6.64
N ALA A 23 -1.23 15.21 -5.44
CA ALA A 23 -2.03 15.78 -4.36
C ALA A 23 -1.43 17.05 -3.76
N GLY A 24 -0.09 17.15 -3.75
CA GLY A 24 0.62 18.21 -3.06
C GLY A 24 0.50 18.14 -1.53
N ARG A 25 1.36 18.90 -0.84
CA ARG A 25 1.46 18.83 0.64
C ARG A 25 0.18 19.21 1.37
N GLY A 26 -0.62 20.13 0.79
CA GLY A 26 -1.82 20.68 1.44
C GLY A 26 -2.96 19.68 1.61
N ALA A 27 -3.09 18.70 0.70
CA ALA A 27 -4.18 17.72 0.75
C ALA A 27 -3.87 16.49 1.63
N MET A 28 -2.62 16.33 2.09
CA MET A 28 -2.17 15.09 2.76
C MET A 28 -2.79 14.86 4.14
N THR A 29 -3.42 15.88 4.73
CA THR A 29 -4.18 15.78 5.99
C THR A 29 -5.63 15.34 5.78
N ALA A 30 -6.10 15.19 4.53
CA ALA A 30 -7.45 14.73 4.22
C ALA A 30 -7.78 13.39 4.88
N GLN A 31 -9.02 13.23 5.34
CA GLN A 31 -9.53 12.07 6.09
C GLN A 31 -10.93 11.69 5.59
N ILE A 32 -11.30 10.42 5.76
CA ILE A 32 -12.69 9.96 5.63
C ILE A 32 -13.17 9.61 7.03
N ALA A 33 -14.23 10.28 7.49
CA ALA A 33 -14.74 10.11 8.85
C ALA A 33 -13.61 10.23 9.91
N ASP A 34 -13.67 9.44 10.98
CA ASP A 34 -12.69 9.37 12.06
C ASP A 34 -11.53 8.40 11.76
N SER A 35 -11.05 8.38 10.51
CA SER A 35 -9.92 7.54 10.09
C SER A 35 -8.57 8.26 10.16
N PHE A 36 -7.50 7.53 9.87
CA PHE A 36 -6.20 8.13 9.56
C PHE A 36 -6.29 9.14 8.40
N SER A 37 -5.41 10.13 8.42
CA SER A 37 -5.17 11.01 7.26
C SER A 37 -4.59 10.24 6.08
N ALA A 38 -4.70 10.81 4.87
CA ALA A 38 -4.10 10.26 3.66
C ALA A 38 -2.60 9.96 3.85
N SER A 39 -1.87 10.86 4.52
CA SER A 39 -0.46 10.66 4.86
C SER A 39 -0.23 9.45 5.75
N GLN A 40 -1.04 9.29 6.79
CA GLN A 40 -0.96 8.16 7.72
C GLN A 40 -1.36 6.85 7.06
N HIS A 41 -2.40 6.83 6.22
CA HIS A 41 -2.77 5.66 5.42
C HIS A 41 -1.62 5.23 4.52
N PHE A 42 -1.05 6.14 3.73
CA PHE A 42 0.09 5.79 2.87
C PHE A 42 1.34 5.38 3.65
N ALA A 43 1.61 6.00 4.81
CA ALA A 43 2.72 5.61 5.66
C ALA A 43 2.51 4.19 6.21
N THR A 44 1.29 3.84 6.59
CA THR A 44 0.95 2.50 7.07
C THR A 44 1.01 1.46 5.95
N ALA A 45 0.56 1.79 4.72
CA ALA A 45 0.73 0.92 3.56
C ALA A 45 2.21 0.62 3.26
N ALA A 46 3.07 1.65 3.27
CA ALA A 46 4.52 1.45 3.12
C ALA A 46 5.09 0.57 4.24
N GLY A 47 4.62 0.73 5.48
CA GLY A 47 4.99 -0.14 6.59
C GLY A 47 4.57 -1.60 6.37
N PHE A 48 3.33 -1.84 5.90
CA PHE A 48 2.84 -3.18 5.59
C PHE A 48 3.68 -3.87 4.51
N SER A 49 4.13 -3.14 3.48
CA SER A 49 4.99 -3.75 2.46
C SER A 49 6.27 -4.39 3.03
N LEU A 50 6.86 -3.78 4.07
CA LEU A 50 8.06 -4.30 4.73
C LEU A 50 7.73 -5.34 5.80
N ARG A 51 6.69 -5.11 6.59
CA ARG A 51 6.20 -6.08 7.58
C ARG A 51 5.76 -7.41 6.95
N VAL A 52 5.41 -7.41 5.67
CA VAL A 52 5.06 -8.61 4.92
C VAL A 52 6.27 -9.18 4.18
N ALA A 53 6.98 -8.36 3.39
CA ALA A 53 8.07 -8.87 2.57
C ALA A 53 9.28 -9.35 3.37
N CYS A 54 9.63 -8.68 4.47
CA CYS A 54 10.82 -9.05 5.26
C CYS A 54 10.70 -10.45 5.89
N PRO A 55 9.63 -10.80 6.64
CA PRO A 55 9.49 -12.16 7.19
C PRO A 55 9.48 -13.25 6.12
N LEU A 56 8.81 -13.01 4.98
CA LEU A 56 8.79 -13.93 3.84
C LEU A 56 10.18 -14.12 3.22
N ALA A 57 11.02 -13.07 3.24
CA ALA A 57 12.43 -13.13 2.83
C ALA A 57 13.37 -13.63 3.93
N GLY A 58 12.89 -13.86 5.15
CA GLY A 58 13.72 -14.24 6.30
C GLY A 58 14.57 -13.09 6.84
N ARG A 59 14.17 -11.84 6.54
CA ARG A 59 14.82 -10.63 7.01
C ARG A 59 14.09 -10.06 8.22
N ALA A 60 14.82 -9.38 9.09
CA ALA A 60 14.21 -8.49 10.07
C ALA A 60 13.52 -7.29 9.37
N VAL A 61 12.42 -6.81 9.96
CA VAL A 61 11.81 -5.55 9.54
C VAL A 61 12.72 -4.41 10.03
N PRO A 62 13.17 -3.49 9.16
CA PRO A 62 13.98 -2.36 9.61
C PRO A 62 13.12 -1.39 10.46
N ASP A 63 13.78 -0.49 11.19
CA ASP A 63 13.06 0.59 11.86
C ASP A 63 12.36 1.49 10.83
N LEU A 64 11.13 1.91 11.14
CA LEU A 64 10.23 2.59 10.19
C LEU A 64 9.92 4.02 10.66
N PRO A 65 10.53 5.05 10.04
CA PRO A 65 10.27 6.44 10.37
C PRO A 65 8.78 6.76 10.40
N ALA A 66 8.29 7.56 11.35
CA ALA A 66 6.85 7.86 11.45
C ALA A 66 6.29 8.61 10.23
N ALA A 67 7.08 9.54 9.69
CA ALA A 67 6.68 10.39 8.57
C ALA A 67 6.67 9.65 7.23
N LEU A 68 5.70 9.99 6.37
CA LEU A 68 5.46 9.32 5.09
C LEU A 68 6.70 9.26 4.19
N ALA A 69 7.29 10.42 3.87
CA ALA A 69 8.39 10.51 2.91
C ALA A 69 9.60 9.63 3.29
N PRO A 70 10.18 9.73 4.51
CA PRO A 70 11.29 8.86 4.89
C PRO A 70 10.87 7.39 4.98
N ARG A 71 9.64 7.07 5.41
CA ARG A 71 9.15 5.69 5.43
C ARG A 71 9.04 5.09 4.02
N MET A 72 8.55 5.85 3.05
CA MET A 72 8.49 5.43 1.65
C MET A 72 9.89 5.22 1.07
N ALA A 73 10.85 6.07 1.41
CA ALA A 73 12.24 5.92 0.99
C ALA A 73 12.83 4.59 1.50
N VAL A 74 12.65 4.28 2.79
CA VAL A 74 13.07 3.00 3.38
C VAL A 74 12.38 1.83 2.69
N ALA A 75 11.05 1.88 2.53
CA ALA A 75 10.28 0.82 1.88
C ALA A 75 10.79 0.52 0.45
N ARG A 76 10.96 1.56 -0.36
CA ARG A 76 11.45 1.43 -1.75
C ARG A 76 12.89 0.91 -1.80
N ALA A 77 13.77 1.37 -0.92
CA ALA A 77 15.15 0.90 -0.87
C ALA A 77 15.23 -0.57 -0.45
N THR A 78 14.53 -0.96 0.61
CA THR A 78 14.54 -2.35 1.13
C THR A 78 13.96 -3.33 0.11
N LEU A 79 12.79 -3.05 -0.47
CA LEU A 79 12.22 -3.87 -1.56
C LEU A 79 13.06 -3.81 -2.84
N GLY A 80 13.76 -2.70 -3.04
CA GLY A 80 14.76 -2.47 -4.08
C GLY A 80 15.85 -3.54 -4.11
N ALA A 81 16.34 -3.88 -2.92
CA ALA A 81 17.46 -4.77 -2.68
C ALA A 81 17.07 -6.25 -2.45
N MET A 82 15.78 -6.59 -2.55
CA MET A 82 15.30 -7.97 -2.37
C MET A 82 15.38 -8.78 -3.68
N LYS A 83 15.93 -9.99 -3.59
CA LYS A 83 16.14 -10.92 -4.69
C LYS A 83 15.20 -12.12 -4.58
N PRO A 84 14.78 -12.75 -5.70
CA PRO A 84 13.94 -13.94 -5.67
C PRO A 84 14.47 -15.08 -4.80
N ALA A 85 15.79 -15.32 -4.81
CA ALA A 85 16.45 -16.39 -4.04
C ALA A 85 16.19 -16.30 -2.53
N GLU A 86 15.91 -15.11 -1.98
CA GLU A 86 15.64 -14.92 -0.55
C GLU A 86 14.26 -15.46 -0.13
N PHE A 87 13.40 -15.73 -1.11
CA PHE A 87 12.06 -16.25 -0.91
C PHE A 87 11.98 -17.75 -1.25
N GLU A 88 13.10 -18.41 -1.53
CA GLU A 88 13.15 -19.87 -1.65
C GLU A 88 12.76 -20.52 -0.32
N GLY A 89 11.88 -21.53 -0.38
CA GLY A 89 11.27 -22.15 0.80
C GLY A 89 10.33 -21.25 1.61
N ALA A 90 10.04 -20.03 1.16
CA ALA A 90 9.18 -19.12 1.91
C ALA A 90 7.74 -19.63 2.07
N ALA A 91 7.25 -20.45 1.12
CA ALA A 91 5.91 -21.02 1.18
C ALA A 91 5.71 -21.99 2.35
N ASP A 92 6.79 -22.65 2.79
CA ASP A 92 6.75 -23.64 3.88
C ASP A 92 6.96 -23.02 5.26
N ARG A 93 7.16 -21.70 5.32
CA ARG A 93 7.37 -20.97 6.59
C ARG A 93 6.06 -20.72 7.30
N VAL A 94 6.15 -20.71 8.61
CA VAL A 94 5.11 -20.19 9.49
C VAL A 94 5.54 -18.81 9.98
N ILE A 95 4.64 -17.82 9.84
CA ILE A 95 4.90 -16.43 10.16
C ILE A 95 4.16 -16.07 11.45
N HIS A 96 4.92 -15.65 12.46
CA HIS A 96 4.39 -15.07 13.69
C HIS A 96 4.28 -13.55 13.53
N HIS A 97 3.11 -13.00 13.80
CA HIS A 97 2.88 -11.57 13.70
C HIS A 97 1.76 -11.12 14.63
N ARG A 98 1.57 -9.80 14.73
CA ARG A 98 0.56 -9.19 15.60
C ARG A 98 -0.43 -8.35 14.80
N ALA A 99 -1.70 -8.65 14.98
CA ALA A 99 -2.84 -7.93 14.43
C ALA A 99 -3.62 -7.22 15.56
N GLY A 100 -3.28 -5.95 15.80
CA GLY A 100 -3.82 -5.21 16.94
C GLY A 100 -3.33 -5.82 18.27
N PHE A 101 -4.24 -6.46 19.00
CA PHE A 101 -3.94 -7.16 20.25
C PHE A 101 -3.83 -8.68 20.09
N ALA A 102 -4.11 -9.23 18.90
CA ALA A 102 -4.01 -10.65 18.64
C ALA A 102 -2.61 -11.00 18.15
N ASP A 103 -1.97 -11.95 18.83
CA ASP A 103 -0.77 -12.63 18.33
C ASP A 103 -1.23 -13.82 17.47
N LEU A 104 -0.74 -13.87 16.23
CA LEU A 104 -1.16 -14.81 15.21
C LEU A 104 0.04 -15.60 14.69
N GLU A 105 -0.23 -16.84 14.33
CA GLU A 105 0.70 -17.74 13.67
C GLU A 105 0.01 -18.29 12.43
N GLN A 106 0.59 -18.07 11.25
CA GLN A 106 -0.04 -18.43 9.98
C GLN A 106 0.95 -19.04 9.00
N PRO A 107 0.54 -20.01 8.17
CA PRO A 107 1.29 -20.38 6.98
C PRO A 107 1.58 -19.14 6.12
N ALA A 108 2.75 -19.07 5.51
CA ALA A 108 3.21 -17.91 4.75
C ALA A 108 2.22 -17.48 3.65
N GLN A 109 1.50 -18.43 3.05
CA GLN A 109 0.47 -18.16 2.05
C GLN A 109 -0.72 -17.39 2.65
N ASP A 110 -1.26 -17.86 3.77
CA ASP A 110 -2.38 -17.20 4.45
C ASP A 110 -1.96 -15.85 5.02
N PHE A 111 -0.75 -15.78 5.60
CA PHE A 111 -0.16 -14.53 6.04
C PHE A 111 -0.10 -13.49 4.91
N LEU A 112 0.34 -13.88 3.70
CA LEU A 112 0.41 -12.97 2.57
C LEU A 112 -0.99 -12.59 2.05
N PHE A 113 -1.82 -13.58 1.71
CA PHE A 113 -3.05 -13.36 0.95
C PHE A 113 -4.24 -12.96 1.79
N LEU A 114 -4.31 -13.36 3.06
CA LEU A 114 -5.45 -13.08 3.94
C LEU A 114 -5.17 -11.96 4.95
N TYR A 115 -3.90 -11.68 5.24
CA TYR A 115 -3.51 -10.60 6.15
C TYR A 115 -2.74 -9.48 5.45
N GLY A 116 -1.60 -9.79 4.84
CA GLY A 116 -0.64 -8.82 4.33
C GLY A 116 -1.18 -7.95 3.18
N LEU A 117 -1.58 -8.58 2.08
CA LEU A 117 -2.11 -7.88 0.90
C LEU A 117 -3.42 -7.14 1.20
N PRO A 118 -4.41 -7.74 1.91
CA PRO A 118 -5.63 -7.02 2.26
C PRO A 118 -5.37 -5.75 3.07
N ASN A 119 -4.51 -5.80 4.10
CA ASN A 119 -4.16 -4.63 4.89
C ASN A 119 -3.41 -3.57 4.05
N PHE A 120 -2.44 -4.01 3.24
CA PHE A 120 -1.73 -3.10 2.34
C PHE A 120 -2.70 -2.34 1.43
N PHE A 121 -3.56 -3.06 0.69
CA PHE A 121 -4.50 -2.44 -0.24
C PHE A 121 -5.59 -1.62 0.43
N PHE A 122 -6.05 -2.01 1.62
CA PHE A 122 -6.95 -1.19 2.43
C PHE A 122 -6.35 0.19 2.66
N HIS A 123 -5.10 0.26 3.12
CA HIS A 123 -4.46 1.54 3.41
C HIS A 123 -4.16 2.36 2.14
N VAL A 124 -3.74 1.74 1.04
CA VAL A 124 -3.58 2.46 -0.25
C VAL A 124 -4.92 3.03 -0.71
N THR A 125 -6.00 2.24 -0.65
CA THR A 125 -7.33 2.63 -1.12
C THR A 125 -7.92 3.74 -0.25
N MET A 126 -7.77 3.67 1.08
CA MET A 126 -8.28 4.70 1.98
C MET A 126 -7.54 6.03 1.82
N GLY A 127 -6.22 6.01 1.62
CA GLY A 127 -5.46 7.23 1.31
C GLY A 127 -5.87 7.85 -0.03
N TYR A 128 -6.04 7.01 -1.06
CA TYR A 128 -6.57 7.43 -2.36
C TYR A 128 -7.96 8.04 -2.25
N ALA A 129 -8.87 7.38 -1.54
CA ALA A 129 -10.25 7.81 -1.38
C ALA A 129 -10.35 9.12 -0.60
N ALA A 130 -9.56 9.29 0.48
CA ALA A 130 -9.53 10.53 1.26
C ALA A 130 -9.09 11.73 0.41
N LEU A 131 -8.05 11.57 -0.41
CA LEU A 131 -7.59 12.61 -1.32
C LEU A 131 -8.64 12.93 -2.41
N ARG A 132 -9.26 11.90 -2.98
CA ARG A 132 -10.31 12.09 -3.98
C ARG A 132 -11.55 12.78 -3.40
N ALA A 133 -11.95 12.43 -2.18
CA ALA A 133 -13.04 13.09 -1.45
C ALA A 133 -12.71 14.56 -1.12
N ALA A 134 -11.42 14.88 -0.90
CA ALA A 134 -10.94 16.25 -0.71
C ALA A 134 -10.76 17.03 -2.02
N GLY A 135 -11.18 16.48 -3.17
CA GLY A 135 -11.17 17.18 -4.46
C GLY A 135 -9.87 17.05 -5.27
N VAL A 136 -8.91 16.23 -4.83
CA VAL A 136 -7.73 15.93 -5.66
C VAL A 136 -8.20 15.15 -6.90
N PRO A 137 -7.82 15.56 -8.14
CA PRO A 137 -8.32 14.96 -9.37
C PRO A 137 -7.67 13.60 -9.67
N LEU A 138 -7.92 12.61 -8.81
CA LEU A 138 -7.40 11.25 -8.92
C LEU A 138 -8.38 10.34 -9.69
N GLY A 139 -7.86 9.61 -10.66
CA GLY A 139 -8.54 8.55 -11.42
C GLY A 139 -8.00 7.16 -11.07
N LYS A 140 -8.56 6.10 -11.69
CA LYS A 140 -8.10 4.72 -11.45
C LYS A 140 -6.68 4.48 -11.97
N ALA A 141 -6.30 5.20 -13.03
CA ALA A 141 -4.95 5.20 -13.59
C ALA A 141 -3.89 5.64 -12.56
N ASP A 142 -4.20 6.60 -11.69
CA ASP A 142 -3.29 7.01 -10.62
C ASP A 142 -3.10 5.86 -9.60
N PHE A 143 -4.12 5.03 -9.36
CA PHE A 143 -4.07 3.94 -8.38
C PHE A 143 -3.28 2.73 -8.87
N ASP A 144 -3.55 2.22 -10.07
CA ASP A 144 -2.90 0.99 -10.57
C ASP A 144 -1.95 1.19 -11.74
N GLY A 145 -1.93 2.36 -12.40
CA GLY A 145 -1.07 2.58 -13.56
C GLY A 145 -1.41 1.72 -14.77
N LEU A 146 -2.56 1.06 -14.77
CA LEU A 146 -3.02 0.15 -15.83
C LEU A 146 -4.28 0.66 -16.52
N HIS A 147 -5.19 1.31 -15.79
CA HIS A 147 -6.37 1.89 -16.40
C HIS A 147 -5.99 3.07 -17.29
N ALA A 148 -6.57 3.11 -18.48
CA ALA A 148 -6.49 4.23 -19.41
C ALA A 148 -7.90 4.66 -19.78
N TYR A 149 -8.13 5.96 -19.83
CA TYR A 149 -9.39 6.55 -20.24
C TYR A 149 -9.12 7.52 -21.40
N PRO A 150 -10.01 7.62 -22.40
CA PRO A 150 -9.95 8.68 -23.40
C PRO A 150 -9.91 10.08 -22.75
N PRO A 151 -9.32 11.09 -23.40
CA PRO A 151 -9.24 12.46 -22.86
C PRO A 151 -10.59 13.04 -22.43
N ASP A 152 -11.68 12.70 -23.13
CA ASP A 152 -13.03 13.21 -22.89
C ASP A 152 -13.87 12.29 -21.99
N PHE A 153 -13.27 11.27 -21.37
CA PHE A 153 -14.01 10.34 -20.52
C PHE A 153 -14.35 10.96 -19.16
N HIS A 154 -15.64 10.94 -18.85
CA HIS A 154 -16.16 11.26 -17.53
C HIS A 154 -17.16 10.18 -17.12
N PHE A 155 -17.09 9.72 -15.86
CA PHE A 155 -18.16 8.91 -15.32
C PHE A 155 -19.42 9.79 -15.25
N GLU A 156 -20.53 9.33 -15.85
CA GLU A 156 -21.81 10.03 -15.75
C GLU A 156 -22.12 10.26 -14.26
N GLY A 157 -22.35 11.53 -13.89
CA GLY A 157 -22.80 11.86 -12.54
C GLY A 157 -24.15 11.21 -12.26
N PRO A 158 -24.57 11.05 -11.00
CA PRO A 158 -25.90 10.54 -10.70
C PRO A 158 -26.91 11.40 -11.46
N HIS A 159 -27.67 10.79 -12.38
CA HIS A 159 -28.81 11.45 -12.99
C HIS A 159 -29.66 11.98 -11.84
N THR A 160 -29.69 13.29 -11.66
CA THR A 160 -30.75 13.95 -10.92
C THR A 160 -32.01 13.68 -11.72
N ARG A 161 -32.68 12.56 -11.42
CA ARG A 161 -34.08 12.40 -11.82
C ARG A 161 -34.81 13.55 -11.14
N LYS A 162 -35.19 14.53 -11.95
CA LYS A 162 -36.11 15.60 -11.57
C LYS A 162 -37.43 15.01 -11.09
#